data_AF-A0A7T7V0I9-F1
#
_entry.id   AF-A0A7T7V0I9-F1
#
_cell.length_a   1.000
_cell.length_b   1.000
_cell.length_c   1.000
_cell.angle_alpha   90.00
_cell.angle_beta   90.00
_cell.angle_gamma   90.00
#
_symmetry.space_group_name_H-M   'P 1'
#
loop_
_entity.id
_entity.type
_entity.pdbx_description
1 polymer ?
#
loop_
_entity_poly.entity_id
_entity_poly.type
_entity_poly.pdbx_seq_one_letter_code
_entity_poly.pdbx_strand_id
1 'polypeptide(L)' 'MNQIWKNKNDYSLRVFNGGFIIVEMPFVGNCYKTSIWLSESYKYRNWTHFEAYNRRSGQFVGTFSRGSFIPPFPRF' A
#
# COMPACT_ATOMS: atom_id res chain seq x y z
N MET A 1 -21.03 -17.44 12.03
CA MET A 1 -19.99 -16.55 12.60
C MET A 1 -19.59 -15.50 11.57
N ASN A 2 -20.32 -14.39 11.43
CA ASN A 2 -20.19 -13.47 10.27
C ASN A 2 -20.03 -12.00 10.69
N GLN A 3 -19.09 -11.67 11.59
CA GLN A 3 -18.93 -10.26 11.99
C GLN A 3 -17.57 -9.85 12.60
N ILE A 4 -16.45 -10.38 12.13
CA ILE A 4 -15.11 -9.96 12.66
C ILE A 4 -14.34 -9.04 11.68
N TRP A 5 -14.83 -8.85 10.45
CA TRP A 5 -14.04 -8.28 9.35
C TRP A 5 -14.48 -6.90 8.87
N LYS A 6 -15.41 -6.25 9.58
CA LYS A 6 -15.80 -4.87 9.28
C LYS A 6 -14.72 -3.94 9.86
N ASN A 7 -13.99 -3.24 8.99
CA ASN A 7 -13.07 -2.13 9.29
C ASN A 7 -11.60 -2.46 9.60
N LYS A 8 -11.11 -3.68 9.41
CA LYS A 8 -9.67 -3.99 9.50
C LYS A 8 -9.08 -4.28 8.12
N ASN A 9 -8.99 -3.23 7.31
CA ASN A 9 -8.26 -3.31 6.04
C ASN A 9 -6.76 -3.31 6.37
N ASP A 10 -6.21 -4.51 6.59
CA ASP A 10 -4.78 -4.72 6.83
C ASP A 10 -4.11 -5.03 5.49
N TYR A 11 -3.30 -4.10 4.98
CA TYR A 11 -2.50 -4.31 3.77
C TYR A 11 -1.02 -4.54 4.12
N SER A 12 -0.31 -5.21 3.23
CA SER A 12 1.14 -5.12 3.13
C SER A 12 1.50 -4.49 1.77
N LEU A 13 2.55 -3.69 1.74
CA LEU A 13 3.00 -3.01 0.53
C LEU A 13 4.43 -3.41 0.17
N ARG A 14 4.70 -3.51 -1.12
CA ARG A 14 6.07 -3.43 -1.68
C ARG A 14 6.21 -2.13 -2.43
N VAL A 15 7.13 -1.27 -2.01
CA VAL A 15 7.32 0.05 -2.59
C VAL A 15 8.52 0.03 -3.53
N PHE A 16 8.37 0.61 -4.71
CA PHE A 16 9.36 0.56 -5.77
C PHE A 16 9.90 1.93 -6.16
N ASN A 17 11.16 1.98 -6.59
CA ASN A 17 11.75 3.08 -7.35
C ASN A 17 12.35 2.52 -8.64
N GLY A 18 11.72 2.81 -9.79
CA GLY A 18 12.25 2.45 -11.11
C GLY A 18 12.47 0.95 -11.31
N GLY A 19 11.67 0.10 -10.66
CA GLY A 19 11.76 -1.37 -10.72
C GLY A 19 12.46 -2.02 -9.53
N PHE A 20 13.14 -1.26 -8.67
CA PHE A 20 13.77 -1.78 -7.45
C PHE A 20 12.86 -1.63 -6.25
N ILE A 21 12.72 -2.69 -5.43
CA ILE A 21 12.06 -2.59 -4.14
C ILE A 21 12.93 -1.76 -3.20
N ILE A 22 12.37 -0.68 -2.68
CA ILE A 22 13.07 0.23 -1.75
C ILE A 22 12.63 0.06 -0.29
N VAL A 23 11.42 -0.45 -0.06
CA VAL A 23 10.92 -0.81 1.27
C VAL A 23 9.72 -1.75 1.15
N GLU A 24 9.66 -2.74 2.04
CA GLU A 24 8.45 -3.52 2.28
C GLU A 24 7.79 -3.05 3.57
N MET A 25 6.49 -2.77 3.51
CA MET A 25 5.69 -2.33 4.65
C MET A 25 4.76 -3.47 5.05
N PRO A 26 5.05 -4.22 6.12
CA PRO A 26 4.28 -5.41 6.48
C PRO A 26 2.89 -5.08 7.02
N PHE A 27 2.65 -3.83 7.42
CA PHE A 27 1.37 -3.37 7.94
C PHE A 27 1.05 -1.96 7.45
N VAL A 28 -0.03 -1.83 6.69
CA VAL A 28 -0.58 -0.57 6.21
C VAL A 28 -2.09 -0.59 6.40
N GLY A 29 -2.61 0.34 7.21
CA GLY A 29 -4.04 0.49 7.43
C GLY A 29 -4.74 1.40 6.41
N ASN A 30 -3.99 2.20 5.64
CA ASN A 30 -4.54 3.17 4.70
C ASN A 30 -3.53 3.47 3.58
N CYS A 31 -3.80 2.98 2.37
CA CYS A 31 -2.87 3.10 1.24
C CYS A 31 -2.65 4.55 0.80
N TYR A 32 -3.69 5.40 0.87
CA TYR A 32 -3.60 6.81 0.53
C TYR A 32 -2.70 7.58 1.52
N LYS A 33 -2.91 7.41 2.83
CA LYS A 33 -2.05 8.07 3.83
C LYS A 33 -0.60 7.62 3.69
N THR A 34 -0.39 6.34 3.40
CA THR A 34 0.96 5.81 3.14
C THR A 34 1.57 6.43 1.88
N SER A 35 0.82 6.63 0.79
CA SER A 35 1.35 7.27 -0.43
C SER A 35 1.76 8.73 -0.20
N ILE A 36 1.02 9.46 0.64
CA ILE A 36 1.39 10.82 1.03
C ILE A 36 2.70 10.79 1.84
N TRP A 37 2.77 9.95 2.87
CA TRP A 37 3.99 9.80 3.68
C TRP A 37 5.21 9.40 2.85
N LEU A 38 5.05 8.48 1.89
CA LEU A 38 6.14 8.10 0.98
C LEU A 38 6.63 9.30 0.15
N SER A 39 5.71 10.18 -0.26
CA SER A 39 6.03 11.36 -1.06
C SER A 39 6.68 12.48 -0.24
N GLU A 40 6.34 12.59 1.04
CA GLU A 40 6.90 13.58 1.97
C GLU A 40 8.20 13.10 2.64
N SER A 41 8.42 11.78 2.73
CA SER A 41 9.59 11.19 3.35
C SER A 41 10.86 11.48 2.56
N TYR A 42 11.87 12.08 3.20
CA TYR A 42 13.18 12.30 2.58
C TYR A 42 13.81 11.01 2.03
N LYS A 43 13.60 9.87 2.72
CA LYS A 43 14.18 8.58 2.33
C LYS A 43 13.47 7.94 1.14
N TYR A 44 12.15 8.13 1.02
CA TYR A 44 11.33 7.41 0.04
C TYR A 44 10.68 8.32 -1.01
N ARG A 45 10.96 9.63 -1.00
CA ARG A 45 10.40 10.62 -1.94
C ARG A 45 10.58 10.31 -3.42
N ASN A 46 11.48 9.40 -3.78
CA ASN A 46 11.72 8.98 -5.16
C ASN A 46 10.96 7.69 -5.52
N TRP A 47 10.01 7.24 -4.68
CA TRP A 47 9.15 6.12 -5.01
C TRP A 47 8.36 6.40 -6.29
N THR A 48 8.04 5.32 -7.00
CA THR A 48 7.39 5.34 -8.32
C THR A 48 6.01 4.70 -8.27
N HIS A 49 5.92 3.53 -7.64
CA HIS A 49 4.67 2.82 -7.40
C HIS A 49 4.81 1.91 -6.18
N PHE A 50 3.69 1.38 -5.69
CA PHE A 50 3.70 0.25 -4.78
C PHE A 50 2.70 -0.80 -5.21
N GLU A 51 3.01 -2.05 -4.89
CA GLU A 51 2.10 -3.18 -4.97
C GLU A 51 1.44 -3.34 -3.61
N ALA A 52 0.11 -3.37 -3.58
CA ALA A 52 -0.65 -3.63 -2.37
C ALA A 52 -1.12 -5.08 -2.35
N TYR A 53 -1.04 -5.69 -1.18
CA TYR A 53 -1.51 -7.03 -0.90
C TYR A 53 -2.42 -7.02 0.31
N ASN A 54 -3.39 -7.92 0.35
CA ASN A 54 -4.08 -8.23 1.58
C ASN A 54 -3.08 -8.92 2.51
N ARG A 55 -2.83 -8.34 3.68
CA ARG A 55 -1.81 -8.84 4.63
C ARG A 55 -2.08 -10.25 5.11
N ARG A 56 -3.36 -10.65 5.21
CA ARG A 56 -3.78 -11.92 5.81
C ARG A 56 -3.82 -13.04 4.80
N SER A 57 -4.35 -12.78 3.60
CA SER A 57 -4.43 -13.78 2.54
C SER A 57 -3.19 -13.80 1.63
N GLY A 58 -2.36 -12.75 1.67
CA GLY A 58 -1.26 -12.57 0.72
C GLY A 58 -1.73 -12.23 -0.70
N GLN A 59 -3.04 -12.08 -0.91
CA GLN A 59 -3.61 -11.84 -2.24
C GLN A 59 -3.22 -10.46 -2.75
N PHE A 60 -2.79 -10.40 -4.00
CA PHE A 60 -2.53 -9.15 -4.70
C PHE A 60 -3.82 -8.33 -4.85
N VAL A 61 -3.76 -7.06 -4.48
CA VAL A 61 -4.87 -6.10 -4.57
C VAL A 61 -4.73 -5.26 -5.82
N GLY A 62 -3.52 -4.75 -6.08
CA GLY A 62 -3.27 -3.86 -7.21
C GLY A 62 -1.96 -3.10 -7.09
N THR A 63 -1.59 -2.47 -8.20
CA THR A 63 -0.43 -1.58 -8.29
C THR A 63 -0.88 -0.14 -8.35
N PHE A 64 -0.29 0.71 -7.51
CA PHE A 64 -0.65 2.11 -7.37
C PHE A 64 0.56 3.00 -7.67
N SER A 65 0.43 3.81 -8.72
CA SER A 65 1.49 4.71 -9.16
C SER A 65 1.43 6.04 -8.44
N ARG A 66 2.61 6.61 -8.17
CA ARG A 66 2.73 7.96 -7.62
C ARG A 66 2.05 8.98 -8.54
N GLY A 67 1.35 9.93 -7.93
CA GLY A 67 0.62 10.98 -8.65
C GLY A 67 -0.71 10.55 -9.25
N SER A 68 -1.04 9.26 -9.21
CA SER A 68 -2.37 8.76 -9.57
C SER A 68 -3.32 8.78 -8.36
N PHE A 69 -4.62 8.63 -8.61
CA PHE A 69 -5.58 8.41 -7.53
C PHE A 69 -5.29 7.07 -6.83
N ILE A 70 -5.18 7.10 -5.51
CA ILE A 70 -4.95 5.94 -4.67
C ILE A 70 -6.09 5.85 -3.66
N PRO A 71 -6.96 4.83 -3.72
CA PRO A 71 -8.02 4.66 -2.74
C PRO A 71 -7.42 4.40 -1.36
N PRO A 72 -7.98 4.99 -0.29
CA PRO A 72 -7.55 4.70 1.09
C PRO A 72 -7.65 3.21 1.45
N PHE A 73 -8.66 2.54 0.91
CA PHE A 73 -9.00 1.15 1.20
C PHE A 73 -9.36 0.40 -0.10
N PRO A 74 -8.36 0.06 -0.94
CA PRO A 74 -8.61 -0.66 -2.18
C PRO A 74 -9.28 -2.02 -1.89
N ARG A 75 -10.41 -2.27 -2.55
CA ARG A 75 -11.13 -3.54 -2.45
C ARG A 75 -10.90 -4.36 -3.71
N PHE A 76 -10.97 -5.67 -3.54
CA PHE A 76 -11.13 -6.66 -4.60
C PHE A 76 -12.56 -6.60 -5.15
#